data_AF-A0A4Y8C8P0-F1
#
_entry.id   AF-A0A4Y8C8P0-F1
#
_cell.length_a   1.000
_cell.length_b   1.000
_cell.length_c   1.000
_cell.angle_alpha   90.00
_cell.angle_beta   90.00
_cell.angle_gamma   90.00
#
_symmetry.space_group_name_H-M   'P 1'
#
loop_
_entity.id
_entity.type
_entity.pdbx_description
1 polymer ?
#
loop_
_entity_poly.entity_id
_entity_poly.type
_entity_poly.pdbx_seq_one_letter_code
_entity_poly.pdbx_strand_id
1 'polypeptide(L)'
;FSSLLDTTIASFLMSGSISYLYYANRVFQLPLALFAIALTQVSFPKILKHLKSGQENLALKFMQRALAFLSILLIASSIIGSAFALEISKLLFERGNFTHEDSVITAYVLIAYLIGLLPFGLQKL
;
A
#
# COMPACT_ATOMS: atom_id res chain seq x y z
N PHE A 1 5.99 11.91 20.90
CA PHE A 1 6.18 12.83 19.76
C PHE A 1 5.22 12.54 18.62
N SER A 2 5.04 11.27 18.21
CA SER A 2 4.04 10.90 17.19
C SER A 2 2.60 11.26 17.59
N SER A 3 2.19 11.01 18.85
CA SER A 3 0.81 11.29 19.31
C SER A 3 0.43 12.78 19.27
N LEU A 4 1.35 13.69 19.58
CA LEU A 4 1.07 15.13 19.50
C LEU A 4 0.97 15.59 18.04
N LEU A 5 1.86 15.09 17.17
CA LEU A 5 1.81 15.39 15.74
C LEU A 5 0.50 14.91 15.11
N ASP A 6 0.08 13.68 15.44
CA ASP A 6 -1.17 13.08 14.97
C ASP A 6 -2.39 13.89 15.44
N THR A 7 -2.38 14.35 16.70
CA THR A 7 -3.46 15.18 17.27
C THR A 7 -3.50 16.57 16.64
N THR A 8 -2.34 17.15 16.34
CA THR A 8 -2.24 18.47 15.72
C THR A 8 -2.72 18.41 14.27
N ILE A 9 -2.33 17.40 13.51
CA ILE A 9 -2.83 17.17 12.14
C ILE A 9 -4.33 16.90 12.17
N ALA A 10 -4.83 16.08 13.10
CA ALA A 10 -6.26 15.81 13.27
C ALA A 10 -7.07 17.09 13.59
N SER A 11 -6.50 18.06 14.30
CA SER A 11 -7.16 19.32 14.64
C SER A 11 -7.34 20.28 13.44
N PHE A 12 -6.53 20.13 12.38
CA PHE A 12 -6.62 20.91 11.13
C PHE A 12 -7.53 20.27 10.09
N LEU A 13 -8.01 19.06 10.35
CA LEU A 13 -8.77 18.27 9.40
C LEU A 13 -10.27 18.45 9.64
N MET A 14 -11.04 18.71 8.58
CA MET A 14 -12.50 18.86 8.64
C MET A 14 -13.15 17.61 9.24
N SER A 15 -14.24 17.76 9.99
CA SER A 15 -14.97 16.63 10.59
C SER A 15 -15.17 15.51 9.56
N GLY A 16 -14.79 14.27 9.89
CA GLY A 16 -14.82 13.12 8.96
C GLY A 16 -13.49 12.74 8.29
N SER A 17 -12.49 13.63 8.29
CA SER A 17 -11.19 13.39 7.63
C SER A 17 -10.38 12.21 8.18
N ILE A 18 -10.48 11.93 9.49
CA ILE A 18 -9.84 10.76 10.10
C ILE A 18 -10.42 9.47 9.48
N SER A 19 -11.73 9.45 9.21
CA SER A 19 -12.41 8.31 8.59
C SER A 19 -11.96 8.11 7.15
N TYR A 20 -11.82 9.18 6.34
CA TYR A 20 -11.34 9.06 4.95
C TYR A 20 -9.92 8.50 4.89
N LEU A 21 -9.01 9.01 5.75
CA LEU A 21 -7.65 8.48 5.89
C LEU A 21 -7.67 7.01 6.30
N TYR A 22 -8.50 6.66 7.28
CA TYR A 22 -8.64 5.29 7.74
C TYR A 22 -9.12 4.35 6.62
N TYR A 23 -10.19 4.70 5.90
CA TYR A 23 -10.76 3.88 4.84
C TYR A 23 -9.81 3.73 3.65
N ALA A 24 -9.22 4.83 3.19
CA ALA A 24 -8.23 4.80 2.12
C ALA A 24 -7.00 3.96 2.49
N ASN A 25 -6.50 4.07 3.73
CA ASN A 25 -5.39 3.26 4.22
C ASN A 25 -5.74 1.76 4.26
N ARG A 26 -6.99 1.39 4.58
CA ARG A 26 -7.42 -0.02 4.55
C ARG A 26 -7.38 -0.60 3.14
N VAL A 27 -7.82 0.16 2.14
CA VAL A 27 -7.73 -0.27 0.73
C VAL A 27 -6.27 -0.37 0.29
N PHE A 28 -5.44 0.61 0.65
CA PHE A 28 -3.99 0.61 0.37
C PHE A 28 -3.27 -0.62 0.94
N GLN A 29 -3.65 -1.09 2.13
CA GLN A 29 -3.04 -2.27 2.75
C GLN A 29 -3.28 -3.56 1.97
N LEU A 30 -4.34 -3.65 1.16
CA LEU A 30 -4.66 -4.87 0.40
C LEU A 30 -3.54 -5.27 -0.58
N PRO A 31 -3.14 -4.44 -1.57
CA PRO A 31 -2.05 -4.80 -2.46
C PRO A 31 -0.70 -4.88 -1.75
N LEU A 32 -0.47 -4.08 -0.71
CA LEU A 32 0.77 -4.12 0.06
C LEU A 32 0.93 -5.48 0.76
N ALA A 33 -0.11 -5.95 1.45
CA ALA A 33 -0.08 -7.24 2.13
C ALA A 33 -0.01 -8.41 1.14
N LEU A 34 -0.83 -8.34 0.07
CA LEU A 34 -0.94 -9.41 -0.92
C LEU A 34 0.34 -9.61 -1.73
N PHE A 35 1.01 -8.52 -2.13
CA PHE A 35 2.17 -8.61 -3.01
C PHE A 35 3.48 -8.42 -2.27
N ALA A 36 3.64 -7.33 -1.50
CA ALA A 36 4.93 -7.04 -0.87
C ALA A 36 5.21 -7.99 0.29
N ILE A 37 4.33 -8.04 1.30
CA ILE A 37 4.57 -8.84 2.50
C ILE A 37 4.65 -10.34 2.16
N ALA A 38 3.72 -10.85 1.33
CA ALA A 38 3.73 -12.25 0.93
C ALA A 38 4.99 -12.63 0.13
N LEU A 39 5.39 -11.81 -0.85
CA LEU A 39 6.57 -12.10 -1.66
C LEU A 39 7.86 -12.07 -0.84
N THR A 40 8.00 -11.12 0.08
CA THR A 40 9.12 -11.09 1.03
C THR A 40 9.18 -12.40 1.82
N GLN A 41 8.09 -12.80 2.45
CA GLN A 41 8.06 -14.00 3.30
C GLN A 41 8.45 -15.28 2.53
N VAL A 42 8.04 -15.39 1.26
CA VAL A 42 8.35 -16.55 0.42
C VAL A 42 9.77 -16.48 -0.16
N SER A 43 10.28 -15.29 -0.45
CA SER A 43 11.58 -15.08 -1.10
C SER A 43 12.74 -15.13 -0.11
N PHE A 44 12.52 -14.64 1.11
CA PHE A 44 13.57 -14.46 2.11
C PHE A 44 14.31 -15.76 2.49
N PRO A 45 13.62 -16.90 2.78
CA PRO A 45 14.31 -18.14 3.11
C PRO A 45 15.19 -18.67 1.97
N LYS A 46 14.78 -18.45 0.71
CA LYS A 46 15.53 -18.88 -0.48
C LYS A 46 16.80 -18.05 -0.66
N ILE A 47 16.70 -16.73 -0.49
CA ILE A 47 17.86 -15.82 -0.53
C ILE A 47 18.87 -16.21 0.54
N LEU A 48 18.42 -16.42 1.78
CA LEU A 48 19.29 -16.85 2.88
C LEU A 48 19.96 -18.20 2.63
N LYS A 49 19.25 -19.16 2.01
CA LYS A 49 19.83 -20.46 1.64
C LYS A 49 20.99 -20.30 0.66
N HIS A 50 20.84 -19.47 -0.37
CA HIS A 50 21.89 -19.23 -1.35
C HIS A 50 23.09 -18.50 -0.74
N LEU A 51 22.86 -17.50 0.10
CA LEU A 51 23.92 -16.80 0.84
C LEU A 51 24.72 -17.77 1.73
N LYS A 52 24.03 -18.62 2.51
CA LYS A 52 24.70 -19.61 3.38
C LYS A 52 25.51 -20.65 2.60
N SER A 53 25.14 -20.92 1.34
CA SER A 53 25.88 -21.85 0.47
C SER A 53 27.04 -21.20 -0.30
N GLY A 54 27.38 -19.94 -0.01
CA GLY A 54 28.42 -19.19 -0.74
C GLY A 54 28.02 -18.80 -2.17
N GLN A 55 26.75 -18.95 -2.54
CA GLN A 55 26.22 -18.65 -3.87
C GLN A 55 25.70 -17.21 -3.95
N GLU A 56 26.51 -16.22 -3.61
CA GLU A 56 26.11 -14.81 -3.50
C GLU A 56 25.52 -14.27 -4.81
N ASN A 57 26.13 -14.58 -5.94
CA ASN A 57 25.63 -14.18 -7.27
C ASN A 57 24.21 -14.72 -7.53
N LEU A 58 23.92 -15.93 -7.07
CA LEU A 58 22.60 -16.53 -7.25
C LEU A 58 21.57 -15.90 -6.31
N ALA A 59 21.97 -15.57 -5.08
CA ALA A 59 21.14 -14.83 -4.13
C ALA A 59 20.78 -13.43 -4.66
N LEU A 60 21.75 -12.68 -5.18
CA LEU A 60 21.52 -11.36 -5.79
C LEU A 60 20.59 -11.45 -7.00
N LYS A 61 20.80 -12.42 -7.90
CA LYS A 61 19.94 -12.63 -9.07
C LYS A 61 18.51 -12.97 -8.66
N PHE A 62 18.33 -13.74 -7.60
CA PHE A 62 17.01 -14.07 -7.06
C PHE A 62 16.33 -12.82 -6.46
N MET A 63 17.06 -12.03 -5.67
CA MET A 63 16.57 -10.79 -5.08
C MET A 63 16.15 -9.77 -6.16
N GLN A 64 16.98 -9.57 -7.19
CA GLN A 64 16.65 -8.68 -8.31
C GLN A 64 15.38 -9.10 -9.06
N ARG A 65 15.19 -10.42 -9.26
CA ARG A 65 13.96 -10.95 -9.87
C ARG A 65 12.74 -10.72 -8.98
N ALA A 66 12.87 -10.92 -7.67
CA ALA A 66 11.80 -10.65 -6.71
C ALA A 66 11.44 -9.16 -6.69
N LEU A 67 12.43 -8.25 -6.66
CA LEU A 67 12.22 -6.80 -6.73
C LEU A 67 11.52 -6.37 -8.04
N ALA A 68 11.97 -6.91 -9.18
CA ALA A 68 11.36 -6.60 -10.48
C ALA A 68 9.91 -7.07 -10.54
N PHE A 69 9.64 -8.29 -10.09
CA PHE A 69 8.29 -8.85 -10.04
C PHE A 69 7.39 -8.05 -9.10
N LEU A 70 7.88 -7.70 -7.91
CA LEU A 70 7.15 -6.87 -6.96
C LEU A 70 6.83 -5.50 -7.53
N SER A 71 7.82 -4.85 -8.16
CA SER A 71 7.64 -3.54 -8.78
C SER A 71 6.52 -3.54 -9.81
N ILE A 72 6.49 -4.55 -10.68
CA ILE A 72 5.45 -4.67 -11.71
C ILE A 72 4.06 -4.79 -11.06
N LEU A 73 3.91 -5.65 -10.04
CA LEU A 73 2.64 -5.86 -9.36
C LEU A 73 2.16 -4.60 -8.63
N LEU A 74 3.05 -3.91 -7.91
CA LEU A 74 2.69 -2.69 -7.17
C LEU A 74 2.40 -1.51 -8.10
N ILE A 75 3.15 -1.35 -9.19
CA ILE A 75 2.86 -0.32 -10.20
C ILE A 75 1.51 -0.59 -10.85
N ALA A 76 1.25 -1.83 -11.29
CA ALA A 76 -0.04 -2.21 -11.87
C ALA A 76 -1.20 -1.96 -10.88
N SER A 77 -1.02 -2.34 -9.61
CA SER A 77 -2.03 -2.09 -8.57
C SER A 77 -2.23 -0.61 -8.28
N SER A 78 -1.17 0.21 -8.33
CA SER A 78 -1.26 1.65 -8.13
C SER A 78 -2.04 2.32 -9.26
N ILE A 79 -1.75 1.94 -10.52
CA ILE A 79 -2.45 2.45 -11.70
C ILE A 79 -3.93 2.06 -11.66
N ILE A 80 -4.23 0.76 -11.49
CA ILE A 80 -5.61 0.26 -11.47
C ILE A 80 -6.36 0.85 -10.27
N GLY A 81 -5.76 0.81 -9.08
CA GLY A 81 -6.38 1.34 -7.88
C GLY A 81 -6.67 2.84 -7.97
N SER A 82 -5.78 3.62 -8.61
CA SER A 82 -5.98 5.05 -8.80
C SER A 82 -7.06 5.34 -9.86
N ALA A 83 -7.07 4.58 -10.95
CA ALA A 83 -8.06 4.72 -12.02
C ALA A 83 -9.49 4.40 -11.55
N PHE A 84 -9.65 3.48 -10.60
CA PHE A 84 -10.94 3.06 -10.05
C PHE A 84 -11.14 3.51 -8.59
N ALA A 85 -10.37 4.50 -8.11
CA ALA A 85 -10.37 4.88 -6.70
C ALA A 85 -11.76 5.31 -6.19
N LEU A 86 -12.52 6.00 -7.05
CA LEU A 86 -13.88 6.42 -6.74
C LEU A 86 -14.80 5.21 -6.65
N GLU A 87 -14.84 4.35 -7.66
CA GLU A 87 -15.68 3.17 -7.71
C GLU A 87 -15.40 2.22 -6.54
N ILE A 88 -14.13 2.02 -6.19
CA ILE A 88 -13.71 1.25 -5.01
C ILE A 88 -14.28 1.89 -3.74
N SER A 89 -14.12 3.20 -3.58
CA SER A 89 -14.61 3.92 -2.39
C SER A 89 -16.13 3.84 -2.27
N LYS A 90 -16.86 4.02 -3.38
CA LYS A 90 -18.32 3.91 -3.42
C LYS A 90 -18.80 2.51 -3.05
N LEU A 91 -18.23 1.50 -3.70
CA LEU A 91 -18.67 0.11 -3.55
C LEU A 91 -18.45 -0.40 -2.11
N LEU A 92 -17.35 0.00 -1.49
CA LEU A 92 -16.97 -0.42 -0.14
C LEU A 92 -17.66 0.40 0.96
N PHE A 93 -17.85 1.71 0.77
CA PHE A 93 -18.16 2.62 1.88
C PHE A 93 -19.45 3.45 1.71
N GLU A 94 -19.95 3.74 0.50
CA GLU A 94 -21.12 4.62 0.26
C GLU A 94 -22.44 4.00 0.72
N ARG A 95 -22.70 3.99 2.02
CA ARG A 95 -23.90 3.44 2.67
C ARG A 95 -24.22 4.19 3.97
N GLY A 96 -25.52 4.32 4.27
CA GLY A 96 -25.98 4.94 5.52
C GLY A 96 -25.56 6.40 5.61
N ASN A 97 -24.77 6.74 6.64
CA ASN A 97 -24.28 8.11 6.86
C ASN A 97 -23.06 8.47 6.00
N PHE A 98 -22.52 7.53 5.21
CA PHE A 98 -21.40 7.80 4.31
C PHE A 98 -21.94 8.20 2.94
N THR A 99 -21.80 9.48 2.64
CA THR A 99 -22.36 10.11 1.45
C THR A 99 -21.48 9.91 0.22
N HIS A 100 -22.00 10.35 -0.92
CA HIS A 100 -21.23 10.40 -2.16
C HIS A 100 -20.00 11.32 -2.05
N GLU A 101 -20.14 12.46 -1.38
CA GLU A 101 -19.05 13.42 -1.19
C GLU A 101 -17.92 12.80 -0.37
N ASP A 102 -18.25 12.04 0.67
CA ASP A 102 -17.30 11.26 1.47
C ASP A 102 -16.51 10.26 0.62
N SER A 103 -17.18 9.63 -0.35
CA SER A 103 -16.55 8.69 -1.30
C SER A 103 -15.57 9.39 -2.23
N VAL A 104 -15.92 10.58 -2.72
CA VAL A 104 -15.03 11.40 -3.56
C VAL A 104 -13.79 11.83 -2.79
N ILE A 105 -13.95 12.30 -1.55
CA ILE A 105 -12.81 12.71 -0.71
C ILE A 105 -11.92 11.49 -0.40
N THR A 106 -12.52 10.36 -0.02
CA THR A 106 -11.78 9.12 0.25
C THR A 106 -11.01 8.62 -0.97
N ALA A 107 -11.58 8.76 -2.17
CA ALA A 107 -10.90 8.39 -3.41
C ALA A 107 -9.63 9.23 -3.65
N TYR A 108 -9.67 10.54 -3.40
CA TYR A 108 -8.47 11.38 -3.50
C TYR A 108 -7.40 10.98 -2.50
N VAL A 109 -7.79 10.67 -1.26
CA VAL A 109 -6.86 10.18 -0.24
C VAL A 109 -6.27 8.83 -0.64
N LEU A 110 -7.07 7.94 -1.23
CA LEU A 110 -6.59 6.65 -1.74
C LEU A 110 -5.57 6.83 -2.86
N ILE A 111 -5.83 7.71 -3.84
CA ILE A 111 -4.87 8.02 -4.90
C ILE A 111 -3.55 8.53 -4.30
N ALA A 112 -3.61 9.42 -3.31
CA ALA A 112 -2.43 9.91 -2.61
C ALA A 112 -1.63 8.78 -1.93
N TYR A 113 -2.31 7.82 -1.28
CA TYR A 113 -1.66 6.63 -0.73
C TYR A 113 -1.05 5.73 -1.82
N LEU A 114 -1.74 5.54 -2.94
CA LEU A 114 -1.29 4.65 -4.02
C LEU A 114 -0.04 5.15 -4.74
N ILE A 115 0.24 6.46 -4.73
CA ILE A 115 1.54 7.01 -5.18
C ILE A 115 2.68 6.45 -4.32
N GLY A 116 2.44 6.28 -3.02
CA GLY A 116 3.41 5.70 -2.08
C GLY A 116 3.51 4.17 -2.12
N LEU A 117 2.67 3.47 -2.87
CA LEU A 117 2.58 2.00 -2.81
C LEU A 117 3.89 1.30 -3.19
N LEU A 118 4.55 1.77 -4.25
CA LEU A 118 5.81 1.19 -4.72
C LEU A 118 6.94 1.32 -3.68
N PRO A 119 7.35 2.52 -3.23
CA PRO A 119 8.44 2.63 -2.26
C PRO A 119 8.14 1.92 -0.93
N PHE A 120 6.90 1.97 -0.43
CA PHE A 120 6.50 1.24 0.78
C PHE A 120 6.59 -0.28 0.62
N GLY A 121 6.20 -0.80 -0.56
CA GLY A 121 6.28 -2.22 -0.83
C GLY A 121 7.71 -2.71 -1.02
N LEU A 122 8.56 -1.95 -1.72
CA LEU A 122 9.97 -2.31 -1.89
C LEU A 122 10.75 -2.32 -0.58
N GLN A 123 10.42 -1.43 0.38
CA GLN A 123 11.00 -1.46 1.72
C GLN A 123 10.74 -2.78 2.48
N LYS A 124 9.70 -3.53 2.09
CA LYS A 124 9.38 -4.81 2.75
C LYS A 124 10.26 -5.96 2.28
N LEU A 125 10.92 -5.87 1.12
CA LEU A 125 11.79 -6.92 0.62
C LEU A 125 13.17 -6.84 1.27
#